data_AF-A0A812N036-F1
#
_entry.id   AF-A0A812N036-F1
#
_cell.length_a   1.000
_cell.length_b   1.000
_cell.length_c   1.000
_cell.angle_alpha   90.00
_cell.angle_beta   90.00
_cell.angle_gamma   90.00
#
_symmetry.space_group_name_H-M   'P 1'
#
loop_
_entity.id
_entity.type
_entity.pdbx_description
1 polymer ?
#
loop_
_entity_poly.entity_id
_entity_poly.type
_entity_poly.pdbx_seq_one_letter_code
_entity_poly.pdbx_strand_id
1 'polypeptide(L)' 'EHVPKTVANFEALCKCDKGAPLCYRGTPFHRIIPGFMVQGGDTTNGNGTGGVSIYGGRFEDEQFGVSHNKPGLLSMAN' A
#
# COMPACT_ATOMS: atom_id res chain seq x y z
N GLU A 1 -14.31 -8.34 -1.42
CA GLU A 1 -14.74 -9.72 -1.72
C GLU A 1 -13.56 -10.66 -1.90
N HIS A 2 -12.59 -10.33 -2.76
CA HIS A 2 -11.49 -11.25 -3.08
C HIS A 2 -10.24 -11.17 -2.17
N VAL A 3 -9.91 -9.98 -1.67
CA VAL A 3 -8.70 -9.74 -0.84
C VAL A 3 -9.03 -8.94 0.44
N PRO A 4 -9.86 -9.49 1.35
CA PRO A 4 -10.32 -8.76 2.54
C PRO A 4 -9.18 -8.26 3.44
N LYS A 5 -8.10 -9.02 3.62
CA LYS A 5 -6.97 -8.64 4.47
C LYS A 5 -6.16 -7.50 3.84
N THR A 6 -5.90 -7.59 2.55
CA THR A 6 -5.18 -6.55 1.79
C THR A 6 -5.98 -5.24 1.75
N VAL A 7 -7.29 -5.33 1.52
CA VAL A 7 -8.20 -4.17 1.51
C VAL A 7 -8.29 -3.52 2.88
N ALA A 8 -8.46 -4.30 3.95
CA ALA A 8 -8.53 -3.78 5.31
C ALA A 8 -7.23 -3.05 5.71
N ASN A 9 -6.07 -3.57 5.31
CA ASN A 9 -4.79 -2.90 5.51
C ASN A 9 -4.74 -1.53 4.79
N PHE A 10 -5.08 -1.49 3.51
CA PHE A 10 -5.05 -0.25 2.74
C PHE A 10 -6.05 0.79 3.29
N GLU A 11 -7.28 0.36 3.57
CA GLU A 11 -8.34 1.23 4.08
C GLU A 11 -7.98 1.85 5.44
N ALA A 12 -7.42 1.06 6.36
CA ALA A 12 -7.00 1.55 7.66
C ALA A 12 -5.87 2.60 7.56
N LEU A 13 -4.88 2.36 6.69
CA LEU A 13 -3.80 3.32 6.43
C LEU A 13 -4.30 4.61 5.76
N CYS A 14 -5.40 4.56 5.00
CA CYS A 14 -6.07 5.74 4.45
C CYS A 14 -6.85 6.54 5.51
N LYS A 15 -7.53 5.86 6.44
CA LYS A 15 -8.38 6.50 7.45
C LYS A 15 -7.59 7.41 8.38
N CYS A 16 -6.35 7.03 8.72
CA CYS A 16 -5.49 7.83 9.59
C CYS A 16 -6.22 8.27 10.87
N ASP A 17 -6.87 7.32 11.55
CA ASP A 17 -7.63 7.62 12.77
C ASP A 17 -6.75 8.38 13.78
N LYS A 18 -7.35 9.29 14.56
CA LYS A 18 -6.60 10.13 15.50
C LYS A 18 -5.80 9.26 16.48
N GLY A 19 -4.46 9.33 16.40
CA GLY A 19 -3.55 8.53 17.24
C GLY A 19 -3.10 7.21 16.61
N ALA A 20 -3.53 6.89 15.38
CA ALA A 20 -3.04 5.73 14.65
C ALA A 20 -1.53 5.91 14.33
N PRO A 21 -0.69 4.93 14.68
CA PRO A 21 0.75 5.01 14.45
C PRO A 21 1.12 4.90 12.96
N LEU A 22 0.20 4.45 12.11
CA LEU A 22 0.43 4.21 10.69
C LEU A 22 -0.64 4.95 9.86
N CYS A 23 -0.20 5.76 8.91
CA CYS A 23 -1.06 6.64 8.13
C CYS A 23 -0.39 7.05 6.82
N TYR A 24 -1.15 7.06 5.71
CA TYR A 24 -0.64 7.51 4.41
C TYR A 24 -0.59 9.04 4.26
N ARG A 25 -1.27 9.82 5.11
CA ARG A 25 -1.22 11.29 5.04
C ARG A 25 0.22 11.76 5.24
N GLY A 26 0.70 12.55 4.27
CA GLY A 26 2.07 13.08 4.29
C GLY A 26 3.12 12.12 3.73
N THR A 27 2.74 10.91 3.33
CA THR A 27 3.68 9.99 2.67
C THR A 27 3.85 10.36 1.19
N PRO A 28 5.09 10.42 0.68
CA PRO A 28 5.34 10.74 -0.72
C PRO A 28 5.15 9.53 -1.64
N PHE A 29 4.84 9.81 -2.90
CA PHE A 29 5.11 8.88 -3.98
C PHE A 29 6.60 8.92 -4.30
N HIS A 30 7.35 7.97 -3.75
CA HIS A 30 8.82 7.98 -3.80
C HIS A 30 9.39 7.40 -5.10
N ARG A 31 8.57 6.73 -5.92
CA ARG A 31 9.03 6.15 -7.18
C ARG A 31 7.97 6.30 -8.27
N ILE A 32 8.31 7.03 -9.33
CA ILE A 32 7.45 7.32 -10.47
C ILE A 32 8.19 6.89 -11.74
N ILE A 33 7.59 5.99 -12.52
CA ILE A 33 8.12 5.56 -13.82
C ILE A 33 7.09 5.92 -14.90
N PRO A 34 7.36 6.94 -15.73
CA PRO A 34 6.47 7.35 -16.81
C PRO A 34 6.14 6.19 -17.76
N GLY A 35 4.86 6.05 -18.10
CA GLY A 35 4.38 4.95 -18.95
C GLY A 35 4.24 3.60 -18.25
N PHE A 36 4.51 3.52 -16.94
CA PHE A 36 4.41 2.28 -16.18
C PHE A 36 3.58 2.40 -14.90
N MET A 37 4.13 2.98 -13.83
CA MET A 37 3.49 2.98 -12.51
C MET A 37 3.98 4.12 -11.61
N VAL A 38 3.19 4.36 -10.56
CA VAL A 38 3.52 5.26 -9.45
C VAL A 38 3.43 4.44 -8.16
N GLN A 39 4.48 4.51 -7.34
CA GLN A 39 4.62 3.78 -6.09
C GLN A 39 4.81 4.74 -4.92
N GLY A 40 4.10 4.45 -3.82
CA GLY A 40 4.10 5.21 -2.58
C GLY A 40 3.82 4.29 -1.39
N GLY A 41 3.35 4.86 -0.28
CA GLY A 41 2.93 4.08 0.88
C GLY A 41 4.04 3.68 1.86
N ASP A 42 5.27 4.17 1.66
CA ASP A 42 6.32 4.07 2.68
C ASP A 42 6.04 5.08 3.80
N THR A 43 5.40 4.61 4.87
CA THR A 43 4.97 5.42 6.02
C THR A 43 6.09 5.72 7.02
N THR A 44 7.27 5.09 6.88
CA THR A 44 8.34 5.22 7.88
C THR A 44 9.54 6.00 7.34
N ASN A 45 10.02 5.66 6.13
CA ASN A 45 11.24 6.24 5.55
C ASN A 45 10.96 7.13 4.32
N GLY A 46 9.78 7.00 3.71
CA GLY A 46 9.40 7.78 2.53
C GLY A 46 10.26 7.56 1.28
N ASN A 47 11.03 6.47 1.21
CA ASN A 47 11.99 6.20 0.14
C ASN A 47 11.88 4.79 -0.47
N GLY A 48 10.94 3.98 0.01
CA GLY A 48 10.65 2.62 -0.48
C GLY A 48 11.35 1.52 0.33
N THR A 49 12.13 1.85 1.35
CA THR A 49 12.79 0.85 2.22
C THR A 49 11.97 0.51 3.47
N GLY A 50 10.95 1.33 3.77
CA GLY A 50 10.12 1.22 4.95
C GLY A 50 8.71 0.72 4.69
N GLY A 51 7.80 1.12 5.58
CA GLY A 51 6.39 0.70 5.55
C GLY A 51 6.13 -0.53 6.41
N VAL A 52 5.00 -0.50 7.11
CA VAL A 52 4.55 -1.58 7.99
C VAL A 52 3.04 -1.75 7.79
N SER A 53 2.57 -3.00 7.76
CA SER A 53 1.14 -3.28 7.71
C SER A 53 0.46 -3.07 9.06
N ILE A 54 -0.85 -2.91 9.06
CA ILE A 54 -1.64 -2.83 10.30
C ILE A 54 -1.58 -4.10 11.16
N TYR A 55 -1.06 -5.20 10.62
CA TYR A 55 -0.91 -6.48 11.30
C TYR A 55 0.43 -6.65 12.00
N GLY A 56 1.34 -5.67 11.89
CA GLY A 56 2.70 -5.75 12.40
C GLY A 56 3.64 -6.41 11.38
N GLY A 57 4.54 -5.63 10.81
CA GLY A 57 5.47 -6.07 9.77
C GLY A 57 4.81 -6.35 8.43
N ARG A 58 5.29 -7.38 7.73
CA ARG A 58 4.78 -7.86 6.43
C ARG A 58 3.68 -8.91 6.63
N PHE A 59 2.84 -9.11 5.63
CA PHE A 59 1.86 -10.20 5.59
C PHE A 59 1.92 -10.91 4.23
N GLU A 60 1.45 -12.16 4.20
CA GLU A 60 1.48 -13.02 3.00
C GLU A 60 0.58 -12.49 1.86
N ASP A 61 0.94 -12.82 0.63
CA ASP A 61 0.12 -12.54 -0.55
C ASP A 61 -1.22 -13.29 -0.45
N GLU A 62 -2.32 -12.54 -0.48
CA GLU A 62 -3.65 -13.10 -0.20
C GLU A 62 -4.23 -13.87 -1.40
N GLN A 63 -4.04 -13.37 -2.63
CA GLN A 63 -4.38 -14.05 -3.88
C GLN A 63 -3.87 -13.33 -5.12
N PHE A 64 -3.78 -14.05 -6.25
CA PHE A 64 -3.33 -13.55 -7.56
C PHE A 64 -4.43 -13.56 -8.64
N GLY A 65 -5.71 -13.60 -8.26
CA GLY A 65 -6.83 -13.75 -9.22
C GLY A 65 -7.12 -12.54 -10.12
N VAL A 66 -6.42 -11.41 -9.93
CA VAL A 66 -6.64 -10.16 -10.68
C VAL A 66 -5.38 -9.82 -11.48
N SER A 67 -5.50 -9.84 -12.81
CA SER A 67 -4.39 -9.51 -13.71
C SER A 67 -4.19 -8.00 -13.89
N HIS A 68 -2.93 -7.56 -13.98
CA HIS A 68 -2.53 -6.17 -14.25
C HIS A 68 -2.67 -5.79 -15.74
N ASN A 69 -3.87 -5.88 -16.29
CA ASN A 69 -4.13 -5.75 -17.73
C ASN A 69 -4.64 -4.37 -18.17
N LYS A 70 -4.77 -3.40 -17.25
CA LYS A 70 -5.26 -2.05 -17.57
C LYS A 70 -4.69 -0.99 -16.61
N PRO A 71 -4.66 0.29 -17.03
CA PRO A 71 -4.30 1.40 -16.16
C PRO A 71 -5.27 1.58 -14.98
N GLY A 72 -4.77 2.15 -13.88
CA GLY A 72 -5.57 2.50 -12.70
C GLY A 72 -5.82 1.34 -11.72
N LEU A 73 -5.14 0.21 -11.90
CA LEU A 73 -5.18 -0.88 -10.93
C LEU A 73 -4.28 -0.56 -9.73
N LEU A 74 -4.82 -0.82 -8.53
CA LEU A 74 -4.08 -0.73 -7.26
C LEU A 74 -3.50 -2.10 -6.92
N SER A 75 -2.22 -2.15 -6.57
CA SER A 75 -1.51 -3.38 -6.22
C SER A 75 -0.48 -3.14 -5.13
N MET A 76 -0.09 -4.19 -4.41
CA MET A 76 0.90 -4.13 -3.35
C MET A 76 2.32 -4.18 -3.93
N ALA A 77 3.21 -3.36 -3.40
CA ALA A 77 4.65 -3.54 -3.58
C ALA A 77 5.17 -4.53 -2.53
N ASN A 78 6.01 -5.49 -2.92
CA ASN A 78 6.58 -6.52 -2.04
C ASN A 78 8.08 -6.72 -2.28
#